data_AF-A0A0L6VC89-F1
#
_entry.id   AF-A0A0L6VC89-F1
#
_cell.length_a   1.000
_cell.length_b   1.000
_cell.length_c   1.000
_cell.angle_alpha   90.00
_cell.angle_beta   90.00
_cell.angle_gamma   90.00
#
_symmetry.space_group_name_H-M   'P 1'
#
loop_
_entity.id
_entity.type
_entity.pdbx_description
1 polymer ?
#
loop_
_entity_poly.entity_id
_entity_poly.type
_entity_poly.pdbx_seq_one_letter_code
_entity_poly.pdbx_strand_id
1 'polypeptide(L)'
;MSLLRFLVFCKGDSTQFRQAMINVVLPSVLAKRPTNLGEERHGKLKTVQWYTLFAYIIPLNQAKFIMNTAYLMQCTHILFARKITGAQINCFERNYKMYNDLVASLFPKVKVQPNHHFPAHPQSNHSWGPLLRVAEFYGEHLIGFLQNINTNILIDKMNGTMMQRGCQLQRLMDKPAYKEMIQEEPTKGISYVKKINQVNQSNPENCVVAMIEGKVRYGIVNQIYQLQDCNHEGKKVIVLSPIANLFL
;
A
#
# COMPACT_ATOMS: atom_id res chain seq x y z
N MET A 1 -20.05 8.55 -26.24
CA MET A 1 -20.84 7.33 -26.54
C MET A 1 -20.02 6.08 -26.89
N SER A 2 -18.79 6.21 -27.42
CA SER A 2 -17.98 5.04 -27.86
C SER A 2 -17.49 4.10 -26.74
N LEU A 3 -17.05 4.63 -25.58
CA LEU A 3 -16.48 3.84 -24.48
C LEU A 3 -17.50 2.96 -23.70
N LEU A 4 -18.76 3.40 -23.59
CA LEU A 4 -19.82 2.67 -22.86
C LEU A 4 -20.30 1.42 -23.61
N ARG A 5 -20.24 1.44 -24.95
CA ARG A 5 -20.60 0.30 -25.81
C ARG A 5 -19.54 -0.80 -25.79
N PHE A 6 -18.28 -0.45 -25.59
CA PHE A 6 -17.17 -1.41 -25.68
C PHE A 6 -16.91 -2.17 -24.37
N LEU A 7 -17.34 -1.64 -23.23
CA LEU A 7 -17.00 -2.21 -21.91
C LEU A 7 -18.17 -2.82 -21.14
N VAL A 8 -19.43 -2.45 -21.40
CA VAL A 8 -20.53 -2.79 -20.45
C VAL A 8 -21.86 -3.23 -21.07
N PHE A 9 -22.23 -2.82 -22.30
CA PHE A 9 -23.59 -3.06 -22.81
C PHE A 9 -23.67 -3.59 -24.24
N CYS A 10 -24.35 -4.72 -24.41
CA CYS A 10 -24.97 -5.10 -25.68
C CYS A 10 -26.23 -4.23 -25.92
N LYS A 11 -26.72 -4.10 -27.16
CA LYS A 11 -27.81 -3.16 -27.54
C LYS A 11 -29.10 -3.30 -26.69
N GLY A 12 -29.32 -4.43 -25.99
CA GLY A 12 -30.46 -4.66 -25.08
C GLY A 12 -30.22 -4.38 -23.58
N ASP A 13 -28.97 -4.21 -23.14
CA ASP A 13 -28.63 -4.18 -21.70
C ASP A 13 -28.84 -2.81 -21.04
N SER A 14 -28.95 -1.74 -21.83
CA SER A 14 -28.98 -0.36 -21.33
C SER A 14 -30.20 -0.08 -20.42
N THR A 15 -31.34 -0.72 -20.70
CA THR A 15 -32.58 -0.53 -19.94
C THR A 15 -32.59 -1.38 -18.67
N GLN A 16 -32.11 -2.64 -18.74
CA GLN A 16 -31.90 -3.48 -17.55
C GLN A 16 -30.89 -2.85 -16.60
N PHE A 17 -29.79 -2.32 -17.12
CA PHE A 17 -28.80 -1.63 -16.30
C PHE A 17 -29.36 -0.39 -15.63
N ARG A 18 -30.12 0.45 -16.35
CA ARG A 18 -30.80 1.60 -15.75
C ARG A 18 -31.78 1.18 -14.66
N GLN A 19 -32.54 0.11 -14.86
CA GLN A 19 -33.45 -0.40 -13.85
C GLN A 19 -32.71 -0.88 -12.60
N ALA A 20 -31.62 -1.62 -12.79
CA ALA A 20 -30.87 -2.17 -11.68
C ALA A 20 -30.03 -1.07 -10.95
N MET A 21 -29.61 -0.03 -11.69
CA MET A 21 -29.05 1.20 -11.11
C MET A 21 -30.01 1.89 -10.14
N ILE A 22 -31.34 1.81 -10.35
CA ILE A 22 -32.34 2.43 -9.46
C ILE A 22 -32.13 1.97 -8.01
N ASN A 23 -31.81 0.69 -7.83
CA ASN A 23 -31.70 0.01 -6.54
C ASN A 23 -30.37 0.27 -5.82
N VAL A 24 -29.38 0.90 -6.47
CA VAL A 24 -28.03 1.11 -5.88
C VAL A 24 -28.02 2.34 -4.97
N VAL A 25 -28.17 2.17 -3.67
CA VAL A 25 -28.09 3.29 -2.71
C VAL A 25 -26.64 3.80 -2.61
N LEU A 26 -26.43 5.09 -2.88
CA LEU A 26 -25.11 5.73 -2.79
C LEU A 26 -25.08 6.70 -1.60
N PRO A 27 -23.95 6.82 -0.87
CA PRO A 27 -23.76 7.87 0.12
C PRO A 27 -23.91 9.27 -0.47
N SER A 28 -24.39 10.23 0.33
CA SER A 28 -24.65 11.62 -0.09
C SER A 28 -23.41 12.37 -0.58
N VAL A 29 -22.21 11.93 -0.20
CA VAL A 29 -20.92 12.51 -0.59
C VAL A 29 -20.56 12.20 -2.04
N LEU A 30 -21.14 11.15 -2.63
CA LEU A 30 -20.88 10.77 -4.02
C LEU A 30 -21.74 11.58 -5.00
N ALA A 31 -21.24 11.74 -6.22
CA ALA A 31 -21.98 12.45 -7.26
C ALA A 31 -23.32 11.76 -7.55
N LYS A 32 -24.36 12.58 -7.73
CA LYS A 32 -25.70 12.08 -8.05
C LYS A 32 -25.68 11.20 -9.30
N ARG A 33 -26.50 10.16 -9.23
CA ARG A 33 -26.66 9.16 -10.28
C ARG A 33 -27.13 9.83 -11.58
N PRO A 34 -26.52 9.53 -12.73
CA PRO A 34 -27.04 9.96 -14.02
C PRO A 34 -28.32 9.16 -14.33
N THR A 35 -29.49 9.80 -14.20
CA THR A 35 -30.82 9.19 -14.41
C THR A 35 -31.06 8.75 -15.85
N ASN A 36 -30.49 9.47 -16.82
CA ASN A 36 -30.71 9.25 -18.26
C ASN A 36 -29.42 8.78 -18.95
N LEU A 37 -28.67 7.90 -18.29
CA LEU A 37 -27.40 7.37 -18.80
C LEU A 37 -27.60 6.71 -20.17
N GLY A 38 -26.92 7.21 -21.20
CA GLY A 38 -26.98 6.68 -22.56
C GLY A 38 -28.01 7.34 -23.48
N GLU A 39 -28.81 8.30 -23.01
CA GLU A 39 -29.68 9.11 -23.86
C GLU A 39 -28.89 10.25 -24.52
N GLU A 40 -29.13 10.50 -25.82
CA GLU A 40 -28.49 11.60 -26.55
C GLU A 40 -28.74 12.96 -25.89
N ARG A 41 -29.89 13.13 -25.23
CA ARG A 41 -30.31 14.37 -24.55
C ARG A 41 -29.49 14.69 -23.29
N HIS A 42 -28.77 13.73 -22.69
CA HIS A 42 -28.07 13.94 -21.42
C HIS A 42 -26.66 14.52 -21.58
N GLY A 43 -26.10 14.51 -22.79
CA GLY A 43 -24.75 15.00 -23.05
C GLY A 43 -23.65 14.13 -22.44
N LYS A 44 -22.45 14.72 -22.24
CA LYS A 44 -21.28 14.02 -21.70
C LYS A 44 -21.33 13.98 -20.17
N LEU A 45 -20.98 12.83 -19.58
CA LEU A 45 -20.79 12.71 -18.13
C LEU A 45 -19.57 13.51 -17.66
N LYS A 46 -19.67 14.13 -16.49
CA LYS A 46 -18.54 14.74 -15.79
C LYS A 46 -17.59 13.67 -15.25
N THR A 47 -16.32 14.02 -15.04
CA THR A 47 -15.29 13.10 -14.52
C THR A 47 -15.70 12.41 -13.22
N VAL A 48 -16.31 13.15 -12.28
CA VAL A 48 -16.79 12.57 -11.01
C VAL A 48 -17.95 11.59 -11.19
N GLN A 49 -18.80 11.80 -12.20
CA GLN A 49 -19.89 10.87 -12.54
C GLN A 49 -19.35 9.61 -13.20
N TRP A 50 -18.31 9.73 -14.04
CA TRP A 50 -17.58 8.58 -14.57
C TRP A 50 -16.95 7.74 -13.47
N TYR A 51 -16.26 8.38 -12.51
CA TYR A 51 -15.69 7.69 -11.36
C TYR A 51 -16.78 7.00 -10.54
N THR A 52 -17.86 7.70 -10.21
CA THR A 52 -18.98 7.13 -9.45
C THR A 52 -19.61 5.92 -10.17
N LEU A 53 -19.76 6.02 -11.50
CA LEU A 53 -20.31 4.97 -12.34
C LEU A 53 -19.43 3.71 -12.34
N PHE A 54 -18.13 3.84 -12.58
CA PHE A 54 -17.22 2.70 -12.70
C PHE A 54 -16.76 2.13 -11.36
N ALA A 55 -16.54 2.96 -10.35
CA ALA A 55 -16.01 2.50 -9.06
C ALA A 55 -17.11 1.93 -8.15
N TYR A 56 -18.35 2.42 -8.24
CA TYR A 56 -19.42 2.03 -7.31
C TYR A 56 -20.60 1.41 -8.03
N ILE A 57 -21.19 2.12 -9.00
CA ILE A 57 -22.48 1.70 -9.58
C ILE A 57 -22.34 0.40 -10.36
N ILE A 58 -21.39 0.29 -11.29
CA ILE A 58 -21.22 -0.93 -12.11
C ILE A 58 -20.92 -2.17 -11.26
N PRO A 59 -19.95 -2.14 -10.31
CA PRO A 59 -19.70 -3.27 -9.42
C PRO A 59 -20.91 -3.65 -8.55
N LEU A 60 -21.63 -2.66 -8.01
CA LEU A 60 -22.80 -2.90 -7.16
C LEU A 60 -24.01 -3.43 -7.94
N ASN A 61 -24.09 -3.11 -9.24
CA ASN A 61 -25.20 -3.53 -10.08
C ASN A 61 -25.05 -4.97 -10.60
N GLN A 62 -23.84 -5.54 -10.48
CA GLN A 62 -23.56 -6.92 -10.84
C GLN A 62 -23.46 -7.76 -9.58
N ALA A 63 -24.59 -8.31 -9.12
CA ALA A 63 -24.63 -9.19 -7.93
C ALA A 63 -23.58 -10.31 -7.99
N LYS A 64 -23.33 -10.86 -9.19
CA LYS A 64 -22.26 -11.85 -9.43
C LYS A 64 -20.86 -11.32 -9.11
N PHE A 65 -20.57 -10.05 -9.42
CA PHE A 65 -19.28 -9.43 -9.12
C PHE A 65 -19.09 -9.26 -7.61
N ILE A 66 -20.09 -8.72 -6.91
CA ILE A 66 -20.06 -8.60 -5.44
C ILE A 66 -19.87 -9.96 -4.79
N MET A 67 -20.65 -10.96 -5.20
CA MET A 67 -20.55 -12.32 -4.67
C MET A 67 -19.16 -12.92 -4.93
N ASN A 68 -18.61 -12.71 -6.13
CA ASN A 68 -17.26 -13.16 -6.46
C ASN A 68 -16.20 -12.51 -5.57
N THR A 69 -16.29 -11.19 -5.36
CA THR A 69 -15.42 -10.46 -4.43
C THR A 69 -15.58 -10.94 -2.99
N ALA A 70 -16.81 -11.22 -2.55
CA ALA A 70 -17.07 -11.74 -1.21
C ALA A 70 -16.43 -13.12 -0.99
N TYR A 71 -16.54 -14.04 -1.95
CA TYR A 71 -15.86 -15.34 -1.88
C TYR A 71 -14.35 -15.18 -1.77
N LEU A 72 -13.75 -14.30 -2.57
CA LEU A 72 -12.31 -14.04 -2.50
C LEU A 72 -11.91 -13.42 -1.16
N MET A 73 -12.68 -12.45 -0.65
CA MET A 73 -12.43 -11.82 0.65
C MET A 73 -12.48 -12.83 1.80
N GLN A 74 -13.42 -13.78 1.76
CA GLN A 74 -13.48 -14.85 2.77
C GLN A 74 -12.29 -15.80 2.67
N CYS A 75 -11.83 -16.12 1.46
CA CYS A 75 -10.58 -16.87 1.27
C CYS A 75 -9.40 -16.12 1.90
N THR A 76 -9.26 -14.83 1.60
CA THR A 76 -8.23 -13.96 2.20
C THR A 76 -8.32 -13.97 3.72
N HIS A 77 -9.49 -13.72 4.30
CA HIS A 77 -9.67 -13.71 5.75
C HIS A 77 -9.23 -15.02 6.42
N ILE A 78 -9.49 -16.17 5.79
CA ILE A 78 -9.01 -17.48 6.28
C ILE A 78 -7.49 -17.60 6.17
N LEU A 79 -6.89 -17.16 5.06
CA LEU A 79 -5.42 -17.20 4.87
C LEU A 79 -4.66 -16.34 5.88
N PHE A 80 -5.24 -15.23 6.31
CA PHE A 80 -4.65 -14.32 7.30
C PHE A 80 -4.97 -14.74 8.75
N ALA A 81 -5.73 -15.82 8.98
CA ALA A 81 -6.04 -16.29 10.32
C ALA A 81 -4.79 -16.83 11.04
N ARG A 82 -4.61 -16.47 12.32
CA ARG A 82 -3.45 -16.92 13.12
C ARG A 82 -3.39 -18.43 13.35
N LYS A 83 -4.54 -19.10 13.29
CA LYS A 83 -4.70 -20.54 13.37
C LYS A 83 -5.73 -20.94 12.31
N ILE A 84 -5.44 -22.02 11.59
CA ILE A 84 -6.34 -22.59 10.59
C ILE A 84 -6.86 -23.92 11.14
N THR A 85 -8.18 -24.06 11.18
CA THR A 85 -8.89 -25.29 11.54
C THR A 85 -9.32 -26.04 10.28
N GLY A 86 -9.55 -27.35 10.36
CA GLY A 86 -10.06 -28.14 9.22
C GLY A 86 -11.38 -27.58 8.64
N ALA A 87 -12.26 -27.05 9.49
CA ALA A 87 -13.50 -26.40 9.03
C ALA A 87 -13.22 -25.13 8.19
N GLN A 88 -12.21 -24.34 8.56
CA GLN A 88 -11.80 -23.17 7.79
C GLN A 88 -11.16 -23.57 6.45
N ILE A 89 -10.41 -24.67 6.40
CA ILE A 89 -9.85 -25.20 5.14
C ILE A 89 -10.99 -25.59 4.19
N ASN A 90 -11.97 -26.36 4.67
CA ASN A 90 -13.13 -26.74 3.86
C ASN A 90 -13.94 -25.51 3.39
N CYS A 91 -14.05 -24.49 4.24
CA CYS A 91 -14.69 -23.22 3.89
C CYS A 91 -13.90 -22.47 2.81
N PHE A 92 -12.57 -22.44 2.93
CA PHE A 92 -11.67 -21.86 1.93
C PHE A 92 -11.82 -22.57 0.59
N GLU A 93 -11.74 -23.89 0.53
CA GLU A 93 -11.89 -24.66 -0.70
C GLU A 93 -13.23 -24.39 -1.39
N ARG A 94 -14.32 -24.36 -0.61
CA ARG A 94 -15.66 -24.06 -1.13
C ARG A 94 -15.74 -22.66 -1.70
N ASN A 95 -15.30 -21.65 -0.95
CA ASN A 95 -15.32 -20.26 -1.40
C ASN A 95 -14.43 -20.05 -2.62
N TYR A 96 -13.24 -20.67 -2.64
CA TYR A 96 -12.31 -20.56 -3.76
C TYR A 96 -12.86 -21.23 -5.02
N LYS A 97 -13.56 -22.37 -4.88
CA LYS A 97 -14.28 -22.99 -5.98
C LYS A 97 -15.39 -22.08 -6.53
N MET A 98 -16.24 -21.53 -5.65
CA MET A 98 -17.33 -20.64 -6.06
C MET A 98 -16.81 -19.36 -6.74
N TYR A 99 -15.68 -18.82 -6.27
CA TYR A 99 -14.97 -17.73 -6.93
C TYR A 99 -14.55 -18.12 -8.35
N ASN A 100 -13.87 -19.25 -8.53
CA ASN A 100 -13.42 -19.68 -9.86
C ASN A 100 -14.58 -19.95 -10.83
N ASP A 101 -15.66 -20.59 -10.36
CA ASP A 101 -16.86 -20.86 -11.16
C ASP A 101 -17.50 -19.53 -11.62
N LEU A 102 -17.56 -18.53 -10.73
CA LEU A 102 -18.06 -17.19 -11.07
C LEU A 102 -17.14 -16.43 -12.02
N VAL A 103 -15.82 -16.49 -11.82
CA VAL A 103 -14.82 -15.89 -12.71
C VAL A 103 -14.94 -16.46 -14.12
N ALA A 104 -15.09 -17.78 -14.27
CA ALA A 104 -15.32 -18.42 -15.57
C ALA A 104 -16.61 -17.94 -16.23
N SER A 105 -17.67 -17.74 -15.45
CA SER A 105 -18.96 -17.22 -15.96
C SER A 105 -18.93 -15.73 -16.33
N LEU A 106 -18.20 -14.92 -15.56
CA LEU A 106 -18.10 -13.47 -15.73
C LEU A 106 -17.11 -13.09 -16.83
N PHE A 107 -16.04 -13.86 -16.97
CA PHE A 107 -14.93 -13.59 -17.89
C PHE A 107 -14.57 -14.85 -18.69
N PRO A 108 -15.37 -15.28 -19.68
CA PRO A 108 -15.17 -16.54 -20.41
C PRO A 108 -13.84 -16.67 -21.15
N LYS A 109 -13.16 -15.55 -21.40
CA LYS A 109 -11.87 -15.49 -22.11
C LYS A 109 -10.68 -15.28 -21.17
N VAL A 110 -10.88 -15.29 -19.86
CA VAL A 110 -9.81 -15.05 -18.89
C VAL A 110 -8.83 -16.22 -18.89
N LYS A 111 -7.54 -15.91 -18.98
CA LYS A 111 -6.48 -16.90 -18.80
C LYS A 111 -6.18 -17.04 -17.30
N VAL A 112 -6.12 -18.28 -16.83
CA VAL A 112 -5.69 -18.58 -15.46
C VAL A 112 -4.22 -18.20 -15.33
N GLN A 113 -3.95 -17.19 -14.51
CA GLN A 113 -2.57 -16.79 -14.16
C GLN A 113 -2.00 -17.71 -13.07
N PRO A 114 -0.66 -17.84 -12.95
CA PRO A 114 -0.02 -18.62 -11.89
C PRO A 114 -0.52 -18.27 -10.48
N ASN A 115 -0.84 -17.00 -10.23
CA ASN A 115 -1.36 -16.54 -8.94
C ASN A 115 -2.76 -17.09 -8.60
N HIS A 116 -3.53 -17.54 -9.59
CA HIS A 116 -4.80 -18.25 -9.37
C HIS A 116 -4.59 -19.75 -9.10
N HIS A 117 -3.41 -20.28 -9.43
CA HIS A 117 -3.09 -21.69 -9.23
C HIS A 117 -2.56 -21.95 -7.81
N PHE A 118 -1.79 -21.02 -7.25
CA PHE A 118 -1.21 -21.19 -5.91
C PHE A 118 -2.25 -21.48 -4.80
N PRO A 119 -3.40 -20.78 -4.73
CA PRO A 119 -4.43 -21.07 -3.73
C PRO A 119 -5.29 -22.30 -4.09
N ALA A 120 -5.10 -22.89 -5.28
CA ALA A 120 -5.81 -24.09 -5.72
C ALA A 120 -5.18 -25.40 -5.18
N HIS A 121 -4.10 -25.31 -4.40
CA HIS A 121 -3.42 -26.45 -3.77
C HIS A 121 -3.74 -26.54 -2.26
N PRO A 122 -4.89 -27.09 -1.85
CA PRO A 122 -5.26 -27.15 -0.44
C PRO A 122 -4.34 -28.03 0.42
N GLN A 123 -3.66 -29.03 -0.19
CA GLN A 123 -2.69 -29.87 0.50
C GLN A 123 -1.49 -29.09 1.05
N SER A 124 -1.09 -27.98 0.41
CA SER A 124 -0.03 -27.14 0.94
C SER A 124 -0.50 -26.45 2.23
N ASN A 125 -1.73 -25.95 2.29
CA ASN A 125 -2.28 -25.29 3.48
C ASN A 125 -2.33 -26.21 4.71
N HIS A 126 -2.50 -27.53 4.52
CA HIS A 126 -2.44 -28.50 5.61
C HIS A 126 -1.03 -28.64 6.21
N SER A 127 0.01 -28.59 5.37
CA SER A 127 1.39 -28.83 5.79
C SER A 127 2.11 -27.58 6.26
N TRP A 128 1.83 -26.41 5.67
CA TRP A 128 2.52 -25.15 5.97
C TRP A 128 1.85 -24.33 7.09
N GLY A 129 0.59 -24.63 7.43
CA GLY A 129 -0.20 -23.82 8.34
C GLY A 129 -0.57 -22.46 7.72
N PRO A 130 -0.86 -21.43 8.54
CA PRO A 130 -1.22 -20.10 8.03
C PRO A 130 -0.16 -19.49 7.11
N LEU A 131 -0.53 -19.25 5.85
CA LEU A 131 0.38 -18.71 4.83
C LEU A 131 0.96 -17.33 5.22
N LEU A 132 0.27 -16.55 6.06
CA LEU A 132 0.80 -15.28 6.57
C LEU A 132 2.17 -15.45 7.25
N ARG A 133 2.44 -16.58 7.90
CA ARG A 133 3.72 -16.83 8.58
C ARG A 133 4.85 -17.16 7.61
N VAL A 134 4.49 -17.64 6.42
CA VAL A 134 5.42 -17.98 5.33
C VAL A 134 5.43 -16.89 4.25
N ALA A 135 4.69 -15.79 4.48
CA ALA A 135 4.59 -14.71 3.51
C ALA A 135 5.94 -14.01 3.34
N GLU A 136 6.26 -13.70 2.09
CA GLU A 136 7.47 -12.99 1.67
C GLU A 136 7.62 -11.62 2.35
N PHE A 137 6.52 -11.05 2.86
CA PHE A 137 6.50 -9.78 3.59
C PHE A 137 7.58 -9.66 4.69
N TYR A 138 7.78 -10.70 5.51
CA TYR A 138 8.83 -10.68 6.53
C TYR A 138 10.23 -10.74 5.92
N GLY A 139 10.37 -11.43 4.79
CA GLY A 139 11.60 -11.48 3.99
C GLY A 139 11.94 -10.12 3.39
N GLU A 140 10.98 -9.42 2.79
CA GLU A 140 11.16 -8.07 2.24
C GLU A 140 11.56 -7.06 3.32
N HIS A 141 10.91 -7.12 4.48
CA HIS A 141 11.30 -6.29 5.62
C HIS A 141 12.72 -6.60 6.11
N LEU A 142 13.10 -7.87 6.14
CA LEU A 142 14.46 -8.28 6.49
C LEU A 142 15.47 -7.79 5.44
N ILE A 143 15.15 -7.89 4.15
CA ILE A 143 15.99 -7.40 3.06
C ILE A 143 16.21 -5.88 3.20
N GLY A 144 15.14 -5.11 3.38
CA GLY A 144 15.23 -3.67 3.59
C GLY A 144 16.04 -3.31 4.84
N PHE A 145 15.86 -4.07 5.93
CA PHE A 145 16.68 -3.92 7.14
C PHE A 145 18.17 -4.17 6.86
N LEU A 146 18.51 -5.24 6.14
CA LEU A 146 19.89 -5.59 5.81
C LEU A 146 20.52 -4.59 4.83
N GLN A 147 19.76 -4.07 3.87
CA GLN A 147 20.21 -3.04 2.93
C GLN A 147 20.59 -1.72 3.63
N ASN A 148 19.97 -1.42 4.78
CA ASN A 148 20.30 -0.25 5.58
C ASN A 148 21.58 -0.42 6.42
N ILE A 149 22.15 -1.62 6.49
CA ILE A 149 23.42 -1.84 7.17
C ILE A 149 24.53 -1.29 6.29
N ASN A 150 25.26 -0.29 6.80
CA ASN A 150 26.45 0.21 6.10
C ASN A 150 27.53 -0.87 6.08
N THR A 151 27.84 -1.39 4.89
CA THR A 151 28.87 -2.39 4.63
C THR A 151 30.20 -1.77 4.17
N ASN A 152 30.29 -0.43 4.12
CA ASN A 152 31.40 0.34 3.58
C ASN A 152 31.80 -0.10 2.15
N ILE A 153 30.88 -0.73 1.40
CA ILE A 153 31.07 -1.22 0.02
C ILE A 153 32.22 -2.25 -0.11
N LEU A 154 32.62 -2.87 1.01
CA LEU A 154 33.64 -3.93 1.01
C LEU A 154 32.98 -5.27 0.68
N ILE A 155 32.84 -5.57 -0.62
CA ILE A 155 32.11 -6.73 -1.14
C ILE A 155 32.54 -8.05 -0.47
N ASP A 156 33.85 -8.28 -0.32
CA ASP A 156 34.40 -9.51 0.29
C ASP A 156 34.07 -9.66 1.79
N LYS A 157 33.73 -8.55 2.46
CA LYS A 157 33.38 -8.50 3.89
C LYS A 157 31.90 -8.23 4.13
N MET A 158 31.12 -8.09 3.07
CA MET A 158 29.75 -7.62 3.10
C MET A 158 28.85 -8.58 3.88
N ASN A 159 28.93 -9.88 3.58
CA ASN A 159 28.14 -10.92 4.26
C ASN A 159 28.44 -10.98 5.76
N GLY A 160 29.72 -10.95 6.13
CA GLY A 160 30.13 -10.95 7.54
C GLY A 160 29.69 -9.69 8.28
N THR A 161 29.81 -8.53 7.64
CA THR A 161 29.40 -7.24 8.21
C THR A 161 27.89 -7.18 8.40
N MET A 162 27.09 -7.56 7.40
CA MET A 162 25.63 -7.63 7.50
C MET A 162 25.19 -8.56 8.64
N MET A 163 25.76 -9.76 8.72
CA MET A 163 25.42 -10.70 9.80
C MET A 163 25.80 -10.17 11.19
N GLN A 164 27.01 -9.62 11.34
CA GLN A 164 27.47 -9.12 12.63
C GLN A 164 26.64 -7.91 13.09
N ARG A 165 26.42 -6.93 12.20
CA ARG A 165 25.64 -5.73 12.50
C ARG A 165 24.16 -6.04 12.71
N GLY A 166 23.58 -6.91 11.88
CA GLY A 166 22.21 -7.36 12.03
C GLY A 166 21.97 -8.03 13.39
N CYS A 167 22.84 -8.97 13.79
CA CYS A 167 22.77 -9.61 15.10
C CYS A 167 22.99 -8.64 16.28
N GLN A 168 23.84 -7.62 16.12
CA GLN A 168 24.04 -6.58 17.14
C GLN A 168 22.80 -5.70 17.30
N LEU A 169 22.20 -5.29 16.19
CA LEU A 169 20.97 -4.50 16.17
C LEU A 169 19.80 -5.28 16.75
N GLN A 170 19.62 -6.55 16.38
CA GLN A 170 18.59 -7.41 16.97
C GLN A 170 18.72 -7.48 18.50
N ARG A 171 19.95 -7.69 19.01
CA ARG A 171 20.21 -7.68 20.45
C ARG A 171 19.93 -6.34 21.12
N LEU A 172 20.16 -5.23 20.42
CA LEU A 172 19.80 -3.90 20.92
C LEU A 172 18.28 -3.72 20.96
N MET A 173 17.58 -4.15 19.92
CA MET A 173 16.13 -4.05 19.79
C MET A 173 15.36 -4.87 20.83
N ASP A 174 15.96 -5.96 21.31
CA ASP A 174 15.37 -6.79 22.38
C ASP A 174 15.48 -6.16 23.78
N LYS A 175 16.31 -5.13 23.96
CA LYS A 175 16.45 -4.45 25.26
C LYS A 175 15.19 -3.65 25.60
N PRO A 176 14.67 -3.73 26.84
CA PRO A 176 13.49 -2.97 27.28
C PRO A 176 13.64 -1.46 27.05
N ALA A 177 14.80 -0.90 27.40
CA ALA A 177 15.10 0.52 27.22
C ALA A 177 14.96 0.99 25.75
N TYR A 178 15.30 0.14 24.78
CA TYR A 178 15.14 0.47 23.36
C TYR A 178 13.66 0.49 22.95
N LYS A 179 12.84 -0.42 23.51
CA LYS A 179 11.39 -0.47 23.26
C LYS A 179 10.67 0.73 23.87
N GLU A 180 11.11 1.21 25.03
CA GLU A 180 10.61 2.42 25.68
C GLU A 180 10.96 3.67 24.86
N MET A 181 12.19 3.77 24.35
CA MET A 181 12.64 4.89 23.50
C MET A 181 11.84 5.04 22.18
N ILE A 182 11.23 3.98 21.67
CA ILE A 182 10.44 4.00 20.42
C ILE A 182 8.95 4.25 20.68
N GLN A 183 8.47 4.10 21.93
CA GLN A 183 7.06 4.31 22.27
C GLN A 183 6.70 5.80 22.50
N GLU A 184 7.68 6.66 22.73
CA GLU A 184 7.49 8.10 22.79
C GLU A 184 7.58 8.74 21.40
N GLU A 185 6.51 8.65 20.59
CA GLU A 185 6.12 9.70 19.63
C GLU A 185 4.68 9.47 19.12
N PRO A 186 3.71 10.19 19.71
CA PRO A 186 2.60 10.68 18.92
C PRO A 186 2.42 12.18 19.20
N THR A 187 3.09 13.06 18.45
CA THR A 187 2.74 14.48 18.51
C THR A 187 2.54 15.12 17.14
N LYS A 188 1.25 15.18 16.82
CA LYS A 188 0.51 16.19 16.05
C LYS A 188 1.32 17.43 15.68
N GLY A 189 1.19 17.82 14.41
CA GLY A 189 1.86 18.97 13.83
C GLY A 189 1.67 20.27 14.59
N ILE A 190 2.78 21.00 14.75
CA ILE A 190 2.77 22.43 15.04
C ILE A 190 3.86 23.09 14.18
N SER A 191 3.43 24.09 13.44
CA SER A 191 4.21 24.93 12.52
C SER A 191 5.07 25.96 13.28
N TYR A 192 6.33 26.08 12.86
CA TYR A 192 7.27 27.23 12.78
C TYR A 192 7.34 28.32 13.88
N VAL A 193 8.58 28.71 14.24
CA VAL A 193 9.24 29.98 13.84
C VAL A 193 10.76 29.97 14.14
N LYS A 194 11.48 30.70 13.28
CA LYS A 194 12.93 30.91 13.02
C LYS A 194 13.83 31.32 14.20
N LYS A 195 15.09 30.83 14.15
CA LYS A 195 16.30 31.65 13.91
C LYS A 195 17.52 30.76 13.62
N ILE A 196 17.94 30.63 12.35
CA ILE A 196 19.31 30.28 11.96
C ILE A 196 19.64 31.08 10.69
N ASN A 197 20.84 31.65 10.65
CA ASN A 197 21.34 32.53 9.60
C ASN A 197 21.42 31.81 8.25
N GLN A 198 20.74 32.39 7.25
CA GLN A 198 20.63 32.03 5.83
C GLN A 198 20.78 30.54 5.45
N VAL A 199 19.64 29.86 5.32
CA VAL A 199 19.46 28.65 4.51
C VAL A 199 18.39 28.97 3.46
N ASN A 200 18.73 28.88 2.17
CA ASN A 200 17.77 29.04 1.08
C ASN A 200 17.08 27.69 0.85
N GLN A 201 15.78 27.65 1.10
CA GLN A 201 14.93 26.47 0.94
C GLN A 201 14.32 26.49 -0.48
N SER A 202 14.58 25.46 -1.28
CA SER A 202 13.82 25.18 -2.51
C SER A 202 12.80 24.06 -2.22
N ASN A 203 11.57 24.22 -2.69
CA ASN A 203 10.50 23.21 -2.50
C ASN A 203 10.52 22.17 -3.65
N PRO A 204 10.11 20.90 -3.41
CA PRO A 204 9.40 20.41 -2.23
C PRO A 204 10.18 19.40 -1.36
N GLU A 205 10.24 19.72 -0.07
CA GLU A 205 10.11 18.81 1.09
C GLU A 205 11.22 17.79 1.42
N ASN A 206 12.46 18.26 1.61
CA ASN A 206 13.46 17.81 2.63
C ASN A 206 14.92 18.07 2.22
N CYS A 207 15.19 18.71 1.08
CA CYS A 207 16.55 19.07 0.66
C CYS A 207 17.00 20.40 1.29
N VAL A 208 18.22 20.43 1.83
CA VAL A 208 18.89 21.64 2.31
C VAL A 208 20.23 21.84 1.62
N VAL A 209 20.58 23.10 1.43
CA VAL A 209 21.88 23.53 0.94
C VAL A 209 22.67 24.11 2.10
N ALA A 210 23.86 23.56 2.37
CA ALA A 210 24.74 24.02 3.44
C ALA A 210 26.14 24.34 2.91
N MET A 211 26.74 25.43 3.39
CA MET A 211 28.14 25.74 3.18
C MET A 211 28.97 25.11 4.30
N ILE A 212 29.75 24.10 3.94
CA ILE A 212 30.61 23.36 4.87
C ILE A 212 32.04 23.50 4.35
N GLU A 213 32.93 24.09 5.14
CA GLU A 213 34.35 24.30 4.80
C GLU A 213 34.55 25.04 3.46
N GLY A 214 33.71 26.04 3.19
CA GLY A 214 33.80 26.84 1.95
C GLY A 214 33.24 26.15 0.70
N LYS A 215 32.66 24.95 0.80
CA LYS A 215 32.03 24.25 -0.32
C LYS A 215 30.52 24.11 -0.11
N VAL A 216 29.75 24.37 -1.17
CA VAL A 216 28.29 24.16 -1.19
C VAL A 216 28.01 22.66 -1.25
N ARG A 217 27.23 22.16 -0.29
CA ARG A 217 26.77 20.77 -0.24
C ARG A 217 25.25 20.71 -0.20
N TYR A 218 24.70 19.70 -0.86
CA TYR A 218 23.28 19.38 -0.88
C TYR A 218 23.03 18.13 -0.04
N GLY A 219 22.00 18.16 0.79
CA GLY A 219 21.67 17.03 1.65
C GLY A 219 20.18 16.92 1.91
N ILE A 220 19.70 15.69 2.11
CA ILE A 220 18.33 15.43 2.55
C ILE A 220 18.32 15.39 4.08
N VAL A 221 17.38 16.09 4.70
CA VAL A 221 17.20 16.09 6.16
C VAL A 221 16.62 14.76 6.59
N ASN A 222 17.37 14.02 7.42
CA ASN A 222 16.89 12.78 8.02
C ASN A 222 16.19 13.05 9.35
N GLN A 223 16.85 13.84 10.22
CA GLN A 223 16.42 14.07 11.59
C GLN A 223 16.86 15.45 12.09
N ILE A 224 16.10 16.03 13.01
CA ILE A 224 16.37 17.32 13.65
C ILE A 224 16.32 17.13 15.17
N TYR A 225 17.43 17.41 15.85
CA TYR A 225 17.55 17.37 17.30
C TYR A 225 17.54 18.78 17.87
N GLN A 226 16.90 18.95 19.03
CA GLN A 226 17.02 20.16 19.85
C GLN A 226 17.75 19.79 21.14
N LEU A 227 18.85 20.49 21.40
CA LEU A 227 19.70 20.27 22.57
C LEU A 227 19.74 21.59 23.34
N GLN A 228 19.41 21.56 24.63
CA GLN A 228 19.73 22.68 25.52
C GLN A 228 21.16 22.51 25.99
N ASP A 229 21.99 23.54 25.78
CA ASP A 229 23.32 23.57 26.37
C ASP A 229 23.25 23.81 27.88
N CYS A 230 24.37 23.64 28.59
CA CYS A 230 24.49 23.91 30.03
C CYS A 230 24.13 25.35 30.42
N ASN A 231 24.07 26.26 29.44
CA ASN A 231 23.63 27.65 29.59
C ASN A 231 22.14 27.87 29.28
N HIS A 232 21.34 26.82 29.14
CA HIS A 232 19.92 26.85 28.71
C HIS A 232 19.67 27.46 27.32
N GLU A 233 20.72 27.65 26.53
CA GLU A 233 20.62 28.09 25.15
C GLU A 233 20.22 26.89 24.26
N GLY A 234 19.09 27.02 23.57
CA GLY A 234 18.60 25.98 22.67
C GLY A 234 19.41 25.92 21.38
N LYS A 235 20.19 24.86 21.20
CA LYS A 235 20.91 24.53 19.97
C LYS A 235 20.10 23.53 19.14
N LYS A 236 20.09 23.71 17.83
CA LYS A 236 19.48 22.76 16.88
C LYS A 236 20.58 22.03 16.12
N VAL A 237 20.50 20.71 16.06
CA VAL A 237 21.40 19.85 15.28
C VAL A 237 20.60 19.17 14.19
N ILE A 238 21.03 19.30 12.94
CA ILE A 238 20.37 18.70 11.79
C ILE A 238 21.26 17.60 11.25
N VAL A 239 20.70 16.39 11.11
CA VAL A 239 21.40 15.26 10.50
C VAL A 239 21.00 15.15 9.03
N LEU A 240 22.00 15.18 8.15
CA LEU A 240 21.83 15.21 6.71
C LEU A 240 22.39 13.94 6.06
N SER A 241 21.67 13.37 5.10
CA SER A 241 22.22 12.43 4.11
C SER A 241 22.80 13.23 2.94
N PRO A 242 24.09 13.10 2.62
CA PRO A 242 24.69 13.80 1.49
C PRO A 242 24.07 13.32 0.17
N ILE A 243 23.68 14.24 -0.69
CA ILE A 243 23.32 13.92 -2.08
C ILE A 243 24.63 13.85 -2.86
N ALA A 244 25.18 12.65 -2.97
CA ALA A 244 26.27 12.39 -3.92
C ALA A 244 25.65 12.23 -5.31
N ASN A 245 25.97 13.14 -6.23
CA ASN A 245 25.70 12.91 -7.65
C ASN A 245 26.57 11.72 -8.08
N LEU A 246 25.96 10.55 -8.25
CA LEU A 246 26.62 9.34 -8.76
C LEU A 246 26.83 9.38 -10.29
N PHE A 247 26.60 10.53 -10.93
CA PHE A 247 26.67 10.73 -12.39
C PHE A 247 27.66 11.84 -12.79
N LEU A 248 28.78 11.93 -12.09
CA LEU A 248 29.96 12.70 -12.53
C LEU A 248 31.17 11.77 -12.60
#